data_AF-A0A1I3KZB2-F1
#
_entry.id   AF-A0A1I3KZB2-F1
#
_cell.length_a   1.000
_cell.length_b   1.000
_cell.length_c   1.000
_cell.angle_alpha   90.00
_cell.angle_beta   90.00
_cell.angle_gamma   90.00
#
_symmetry.space_group_name_H-M   'P 1'
#
loop_
_entity.id
_entity.type
_entity.pdbx_description
1 polymer ?
#
loop_
_entity_poly.entity_id
_entity_poly.type
_entity_poly.pdbx_seq_one_letter_code
_entity_poly.pdbx_strand_id
1 'polypeptide(L)'
;MFLKIAFGLMTLLSAQTCEKQTKTTSENQENLPEKQLKTDSAQFGNSKKNAENSANFSENFAVKDSAFIYLNEGENRFFKEFEMNITFKKMLEDSRCPKDVKCIWQGNAKAEIELTGTYTRPVTLELSTINDAKKGFSNSKQFNGYLISLVEVSPKTTSAKNFEALKLHYKIKLQIEKIGAK
;
A
#
# COMPACT_ATOMS: atom_id res chain seq x y z
N MET A 1 -23.06 -59.91 -32.95
CA MET A 1 -22.55 -61.08 -32.21
C MET A 1 -21.47 -60.57 -31.27
N PHE A 2 -21.76 -60.57 -29.97
CA PHE A 2 -20.89 -60.45 -28.76
C PHE A 2 -19.66 -59.50 -28.82
N LEU A 3 -19.35 -58.67 -27.82
CA LEU A 3 -19.41 -58.93 -26.39
C LEU A 3 -19.18 -57.64 -25.59
N LYS A 4 -19.74 -57.67 -24.40
CA LYS A 4 -19.90 -56.68 -23.34
C LYS A 4 -18.60 -56.34 -22.57
N ILE A 5 -18.56 -55.09 -22.10
CA ILE A 5 -18.26 -54.62 -20.72
C ILE A 5 -16.84 -54.82 -20.15
N ALA A 6 -16.23 -53.72 -19.68
CA ALA A 6 -15.49 -53.72 -18.41
C ALA A 6 -15.69 -52.40 -17.66
N PHE A 7 -16.23 -52.53 -16.45
CA PHE A 7 -16.39 -51.52 -15.41
C PHE A 7 -15.02 -51.07 -14.87
N GLY A 8 -14.87 -49.77 -14.62
CA GLY A 8 -13.67 -49.17 -14.01
C GLY A 8 -14.01 -48.40 -12.73
N LEU A 9 -14.25 -49.16 -11.67
CA LEU A 9 -13.97 -48.95 -10.24
C LEU A 9 -13.67 -47.51 -9.71
N MET A 10 -14.68 -46.93 -9.07
CA MET A 10 -14.72 -46.48 -7.67
C MET A 10 -13.38 -46.05 -7.03
N THR A 11 -13.18 -44.74 -6.87
CA THR A 11 -12.22 -44.17 -5.92
C THR A 11 -12.95 -43.66 -4.68
N LEU A 12 -12.71 -44.35 -3.56
CA LEU A 12 -13.10 -43.94 -2.22
C LEU A 12 -12.13 -42.87 -1.73
N LEU A 13 -12.61 -41.64 -1.53
CA LEU A 13 -11.91 -40.66 -0.69
C LEU A 13 -12.51 -40.73 0.72
N SER A 14 -11.72 -41.27 1.64
CA SER A 14 -11.99 -41.29 3.06
C SER A 14 -11.90 -39.87 3.63
N ALA A 15 -13.01 -39.39 4.21
CA ALA A 15 -13.01 -38.21 5.06
C ALA A 15 -12.38 -38.56 6.41
N GLN A 16 -11.28 -37.91 6.76
CA GLN A 16 -10.77 -37.87 8.12
C GLN A 16 -11.37 -36.65 8.82
N THR A 17 -12.36 -36.89 9.67
CA THR A 17 -12.78 -35.93 10.70
C THR A 17 -11.81 -36.00 11.87
N CYS A 18 -11.12 -34.89 12.16
CA CYS A 18 -10.39 -34.73 13.40
C CYS A 18 -11.26 -33.93 14.37
N GLU A 19 -11.82 -34.63 15.35
CA GLU A 19 -12.48 -34.06 16.51
C GLU A 19 -11.46 -33.65 17.59
N LYS A 20 -11.84 -32.60 18.32
CA LYS A 20 -11.47 -32.26 19.70
C LYS A 20 -10.06 -31.72 19.96
N GLN A 21 -10.02 -30.42 20.27
CA GLN A 21 -9.43 -30.01 21.53
C GLN A 21 -10.39 -29.14 22.35
N THR A 22 -10.29 -29.41 23.63
CA THR A 22 -11.15 -29.12 24.75
C THR A 22 -11.03 -27.68 25.24
N LYS A 23 -12.21 -27.12 25.50
CA LYS A 23 -12.57 -26.14 26.53
C LYS A 23 -11.63 -26.17 27.75
N THR A 24 -11.11 -25.02 28.17
CA THR A 24 -11.29 -24.46 29.54
C THR A 24 -10.81 -23.01 29.55
N THR A 25 -11.75 -22.10 29.75
CA THR A 25 -11.59 -20.70 30.17
C THR A 25 -12.53 -20.53 31.37
N SER A 26 -12.16 -19.60 32.26
CA SER A 26 -12.76 -19.24 33.57
C SER A 26 -12.06 -19.95 34.74
N GLU A 27 -11.72 -19.30 35.84
CA GLU A 27 -11.96 -17.96 36.37
C GLU A 27 -10.75 -17.55 37.21
N ASN A 28 -10.48 -16.25 37.31
CA ASN A 28 -10.22 -15.56 38.58
C ASN A 28 -9.85 -14.12 38.27
N GLN A 29 -10.74 -13.19 38.61
CA GLN A 29 -10.35 -11.92 39.24
C GLN A 29 -11.59 -11.16 39.74
N GLU A 30 -11.72 -11.20 41.07
CA GLU A 30 -12.58 -10.38 41.88
C GLU A 30 -11.81 -9.11 42.28
N ASN A 31 -12.46 -7.94 42.11
CA ASN A 31 -12.45 -6.74 42.97
C ASN A 31 -12.26 -5.37 42.28
N LEU A 32 -13.30 -4.56 42.45
CA LEU A 32 -13.44 -3.09 42.39
C LEU A 32 -12.58 -2.43 43.50
N PRO A 33 -12.30 -1.09 43.54
CA PRO A 33 -13.29 -0.02 43.33
C PRO A 33 -12.84 1.19 42.47
N GLU A 34 -13.80 1.64 41.66
CA GLU A 34 -14.32 3.02 41.54
C GLU A 34 -13.50 4.19 42.14
N LYS A 35 -13.12 5.17 41.29
CA LYS A 35 -13.19 6.60 41.66
C LYS A 35 -13.43 7.54 40.47
N GLN A 36 -14.34 8.47 40.74
CA GLN A 36 -15.09 9.41 39.90
C GLN A 36 -14.31 10.47 39.09
N LEU A 37 -14.83 10.73 37.88
CA LEU A 37 -15.36 11.98 37.31
C LEU A 37 -14.84 13.34 37.83
N LYS A 38 -14.38 14.20 36.91
CA LYS A 38 -14.85 15.60 36.79
C LYS A 38 -14.57 16.23 35.42
N THR A 39 -15.64 16.81 34.92
CA THR A 39 -15.87 17.68 33.76
C THR A 39 -14.98 18.92 33.78
N ASP A 40 -14.62 19.44 32.60
CA ASP A 40 -14.75 20.88 32.33
C ASP A 40 -14.91 21.15 30.84
N SER A 41 -15.88 22.02 30.59
CA SER A 41 -16.42 22.49 29.32
C SER A 41 -15.86 23.87 28.98
N ALA A 42 -15.55 24.14 27.70
CA ALA A 42 -15.80 25.44 27.08
C ALA A 42 -15.64 25.39 25.56
N GLN A 43 -16.58 26.07 24.89
CA GLN A 43 -16.83 26.11 23.45
C GLN A 43 -16.10 27.28 22.75
N PHE A 44 -16.19 27.22 21.41
CA PHE A 44 -16.58 28.32 20.52
C PHE A 44 -15.48 29.07 19.75
N GLY A 45 -15.67 29.17 18.41
CA GLY A 45 -15.03 30.21 17.61
C GLY A 45 -14.84 29.90 16.12
N ASN A 46 -15.93 29.94 15.35
CA ASN A 46 -15.96 30.01 13.87
C ASN A 46 -15.11 31.17 13.31
N SER A 47 -14.55 31.06 12.09
CA SER A 47 -14.96 31.91 10.96
C SER A 47 -14.31 31.50 9.63
N LYS A 48 -14.92 31.99 8.55
CA LYS A 48 -14.92 31.53 7.17
C LYS A 48 -13.91 32.26 6.25
N LYS A 49 -13.78 31.68 5.04
CA LYS A 49 -13.56 32.28 3.70
C LYS A 49 -12.14 32.67 3.28
N ASN A 50 -11.69 32.07 2.16
CA ASN A 50 -11.51 32.63 0.81
C ASN A 50 -10.99 31.48 -0.09
N ALA A 51 -11.63 31.04 -1.18
CA ALA A 51 -11.92 31.70 -2.45
C ALA A 51 -10.67 32.15 -3.23
N GLU A 52 -10.53 31.57 -4.43
CA GLU A 52 -9.86 32.06 -5.65
C GLU A 52 -8.48 31.51 -6.05
N ASN A 53 -8.53 30.67 -7.09
CA ASN A 53 -7.79 30.71 -8.36
C ASN A 53 -6.39 31.36 -8.38
N SER A 54 -5.40 30.60 -8.86
CA SER A 54 -4.90 30.74 -10.25
C SER A 54 -3.52 30.12 -10.39
N ALA A 55 -3.33 29.50 -11.56
CA ALA A 55 -2.15 29.60 -12.40
C ALA A 55 -0.77 29.19 -11.85
N ASN A 56 -0.19 28.22 -12.56
CA ASN A 56 1.20 28.20 -12.99
C ASN A 56 2.27 28.30 -11.91
N PHE A 57 2.69 27.13 -11.42
CA PHE A 57 4.07 26.94 -11.00
C PHE A 57 4.82 26.19 -12.10
N SER A 58 5.13 26.91 -13.16
CA SER A 58 6.37 26.65 -13.89
C SER A 58 7.42 27.49 -13.16
N GLU A 59 8.15 26.86 -12.25
CA GLU A 59 9.43 27.39 -11.81
C GLU A 59 10.50 26.37 -12.15
N ASN A 60 11.49 26.88 -12.87
CA ASN A 60 12.78 26.27 -13.14
C ASN A 60 13.34 25.60 -11.89
N PHE A 61 13.28 24.27 -11.83
CA PHE A 61 14.09 23.53 -10.88
C PHE A 61 15.44 23.24 -11.52
N ALA A 62 16.46 23.94 -11.06
CA ALA A 62 17.80 23.37 -11.06
C ALA A 62 17.67 21.96 -10.48
N VAL A 63 17.94 20.94 -11.29
CA VAL A 63 17.83 19.53 -10.88
C VAL A 63 18.94 19.28 -9.85
N LYS A 64 18.61 19.57 -8.60
CA LYS A 64 19.22 18.94 -7.43
C LYS A 64 18.97 17.44 -7.62
N ASP A 65 19.96 16.61 -7.35
CA ASP A 65 20.13 15.23 -7.84
C ASP A 65 18.97 14.24 -7.59
N SER A 66 17.92 14.66 -6.88
CA SER A 66 16.68 13.93 -6.67
C SER A 66 15.44 14.82 -6.85
N ALA A 67 14.39 14.23 -7.43
CA ALA A 67 13.08 14.85 -7.60
C ALA A 67 11.99 14.00 -6.94
N PHE A 68 10.95 14.66 -6.44
CA PHE A 68 9.76 13.97 -5.92
C PHE A 68 8.57 14.18 -6.86
N ILE A 69 7.92 13.08 -7.22
CA ILE A 69 6.71 13.11 -8.04
C ILE A 69 5.56 12.44 -7.30
N TYR A 70 4.35 12.84 -7.67
CA TYR A 70 3.12 12.28 -7.13
C TYR A 70 2.24 11.77 -8.26
N LEU A 71 1.65 10.60 -8.06
CA LEU A 71 0.74 9.96 -9.01
C LEU A 71 -0.46 9.39 -8.26
N ASN A 72 -1.65 9.59 -8.80
CA ASN A 72 -2.86 8.89 -8.37
C ASN A 72 -2.90 7.49 -9.00
N GLU A 73 -3.66 6.58 -8.40
CA GLU A 73 -3.80 5.23 -8.92
C GLU A 73 -4.42 5.24 -10.32
N GLY A 74 -3.81 4.51 -11.25
CA GLY A 74 -4.14 4.52 -12.67
C GLY A 74 -3.57 5.71 -13.45
N GLU A 75 -2.94 6.69 -12.79
CA GLU A 75 -2.35 7.85 -13.47
C GLU A 75 -1.09 7.46 -14.23
N ASN A 76 -1.04 7.90 -15.49
CA ASN A 76 0.10 7.80 -16.38
C ASN A 76 0.58 9.21 -16.74
N ARG A 77 1.86 9.49 -16.49
CA ARG A 77 2.48 10.76 -16.89
C ARG A 77 3.87 10.57 -17.48
N PHE A 78 4.14 11.33 -18.54
CA PHE A 78 5.49 11.51 -19.08
C PHE A 78 6.21 12.65 -18.36
N PHE A 79 7.41 12.38 -17.87
CA PHE A 79 8.29 13.35 -17.23
C PHE A 79 9.46 13.64 -18.17
N LYS A 80 9.51 14.86 -18.69
CA LYS A 80 10.51 15.26 -19.69
C LYS A 80 11.92 15.28 -19.10
N GLU A 81 12.03 15.64 -17.83
CA GLU A 81 13.28 15.77 -17.08
C GLU A 81 14.03 14.43 -16.97
N PHE A 82 13.28 13.32 -16.98
CA PHE A 82 13.84 11.98 -16.86
C PHE A 82 13.69 11.13 -18.13
N GLU A 83 13.09 11.71 -19.19
CA GLU A 83 12.76 11.04 -20.45
C GLU A 83 12.06 9.69 -20.28
N MET A 84 11.14 9.62 -19.32
CA MET A 84 10.36 8.41 -19.05
C MET A 84 8.90 8.70 -18.74
N ASN A 85 8.08 7.76 -19.16
CA ASN A 85 6.70 7.61 -18.77
C ASN A 85 6.63 6.76 -17.49
N ILE A 86 5.89 7.26 -16.51
CA ILE A 86 5.69 6.60 -15.22
C ILE A 86 4.19 6.45 -15.02
N THR A 87 3.76 5.20 -14.85
CA THR A 87 2.37 4.86 -14.56
C THR A 87 2.29 4.19 -13.20
N PHE A 88 1.51 4.77 -12.29
CA PHE A 88 1.13 4.08 -11.06
C PHE A 88 -0.06 3.17 -11.38
N LYS A 89 0.20 1.87 -11.58
CA LYS A 89 -0.82 0.94 -12.06
C LYS A 89 -1.89 0.70 -10.99
N LYS A 90 -1.45 0.25 -9.82
CA LYS A 90 -2.30 -0.09 -8.68
C LYS A 90 -1.51 -0.36 -7.42
N MET A 91 -2.19 -0.35 -6.28
CA MET A 91 -1.69 -1.04 -5.09
C MET A 91 -1.95 -2.54 -5.20
N LEU A 92 -0.93 -3.34 -4.88
CA LEU A 92 -1.02 -4.81 -4.82
C LEU A 92 -1.47 -5.29 -3.44
N GLU A 93 -0.95 -4.65 -2.40
CA GLU A 93 -1.31 -4.94 -1.02
C GLU A 93 -1.20 -3.66 -0.17
N ASP A 94 -2.04 -3.56 0.86
CA ASP A 94 -1.89 -2.56 1.91
C ASP A 94 -2.28 -3.15 3.26
N SER A 95 -1.26 -3.44 4.06
CA SER A 95 -1.37 -3.91 5.44
C SER A 95 -0.76 -2.91 6.43
N ARG A 96 -0.55 -1.66 6.00
CA ARG A 96 0.05 -0.63 6.86
C ARG A 96 -0.78 -0.43 8.12
N CYS A 97 -0.10 -0.25 9.24
CA CYS A 97 -0.75 -0.02 10.52
C CYS A 97 -1.74 1.15 10.42
N PRO A 98 -3.04 0.92 10.69
CA PRO A 98 -4.04 1.98 10.67
C PRO A 98 -3.72 3.08 11.67
N LYS A 99 -4.05 4.32 11.33
CA LYS A 99 -3.70 5.49 12.15
C LYS A 99 -4.44 5.56 13.50
N ASP A 100 -5.53 4.81 13.64
CA ASP A 100 -6.45 4.80 14.76
C ASP A 100 -6.23 3.62 15.74
N VAL A 101 -5.20 2.80 15.51
CA VAL A 101 -4.87 1.65 16.37
C VAL A 101 -3.38 1.61 16.70
N LYS A 102 -3.04 0.88 17.79
CA LYS A 102 -1.65 0.60 18.16
C LYS A 102 -1.25 -0.77 17.62
N CYS A 103 -0.42 -0.82 16.59
CA CYS A 103 0.09 -2.09 16.06
C CYS A 103 1.39 -2.50 16.75
N ILE A 104 1.58 -3.81 16.88
CA ILE A 104 2.87 -4.41 17.27
C ILE A 104 3.88 -4.32 16.11
N TRP A 105 3.39 -4.33 14.86
CA TRP A 105 4.19 -4.29 13.63
C TRP A 105 3.70 -3.16 12.71
N GLN A 106 4.62 -2.50 11.98
CA GLN A 106 4.31 -1.32 11.16
C GLN A 106 3.52 -1.64 9.87
N GLY A 107 3.50 -2.91 9.45
CA GLY A 107 2.87 -3.38 8.21
C GLY A 107 3.67 -3.03 6.95
N ASN A 108 3.14 -3.40 5.78
CA ASN A 108 3.70 -3.05 4.47
C ASN A 108 2.58 -2.68 3.48
N ALA A 109 2.88 -1.78 2.55
CA ALA A 109 2.12 -1.64 1.32
C ALA A 109 3.03 -1.80 0.11
N LYS A 110 2.51 -2.39 -0.96
CA LYS A 110 3.24 -2.66 -2.20
C LYS A 110 2.50 -2.06 -3.39
N ALA A 111 3.20 -1.26 -4.17
CA ALA A 111 2.69 -0.63 -5.38
C ALA A 111 3.27 -1.30 -6.62
N GLU A 112 2.42 -1.45 -7.65
CA GLU A 112 2.82 -1.83 -9.00
C GLU A 112 2.99 -0.55 -9.83
N ILE A 113 4.19 -0.34 -10.35
CA ILE A 113 4.57 0.85 -11.12
C ILE A 113 5.14 0.39 -12.45
N GLU A 114 4.61 0.92 -13.54
CA GLU A 114 5.11 0.65 -14.88
C GLU A 114 5.95 1.84 -15.35
N LEU A 115 7.16 1.55 -15.81
CA LEU A 115 8.10 2.53 -16.33
C LEU A 115 8.40 2.25 -17.79
N THR A 116 8.39 3.29 -18.61
CA THR A 116 8.76 3.21 -20.03
C THR A 116 9.65 4.38 -20.39
N GLY A 117 10.89 4.14 -20.82
CA GLY A 117 11.74 5.16 -21.42
C GLY A 117 11.34 5.42 -22.87
N THR A 118 11.77 6.55 -23.43
CA THR A 118 11.46 6.94 -24.83
C THR A 118 11.78 5.85 -25.87
N TYR A 119 12.81 5.04 -25.61
CA TYR A 119 13.30 3.99 -26.53
C TYR A 119 13.32 2.60 -25.90
N THR A 120 12.64 2.40 -24.76
CA THR A 120 12.64 1.11 -24.06
C THR A 120 11.24 0.49 -24.07
N ARG A 121 11.17 -0.82 -23.86
CA ARG A 121 9.89 -1.49 -23.59
C ARG A 121 9.39 -1.13 -22.18
N PRO A 122 8.07 -1.17 -21.94
CA PRO A 122 7.52 -1.04 -20.59
C PRO A 122 8.08 -2.11 -19.65
N VAL A 123 8.45 -1.70 -18.45
CA VAL A 123 8.91 -2.58 -17.36
C VAL A 123 8.07 -2.31 -16.13
N THR A 124 7.50 -3.38 -15.57
CA THR A 124 6.74 -3.29 -14.32
C THR A 124 7.64 -3.58 -13.12
N LEU A 125 7.60 -2.67 -12.15
CA LEU A 125 8.30 -2.75 -10.89
C LEU A 125 7.30 -2.87 -9.74
N GLU A 126 7.61 -3.76 -8.80
CA GLU A 126 6.93 -3.79 -7.50
C GLU A 126 7.82 -3.08 -6.47
N LEU A 127 7.28 -2.01 -5.85
CA LEU A 127 7.95 -1.26 -4.79
C LEU A 127 7.14 -1.33 -3.50
N SER A 128 7.81 -1.64 -2.41
CA SER A 128 7.24 -1.72 -1.06
C SER A 128 7.50 -0.45 -0.26
N THR A 129 6.67 -0.15 0.74
CA THR A 129 6.92 0.95 1.69
C THR A 129 8.05 0.64 2.67
N ILE A 130 8.46 -0.62 2.78
CA ILE A 130 9.59 -1.07 3.60
C ILE A 130 10.66 -1.72 2.73
N ASN A 131 11.90 -1.65 3.19
CA ASN A 131 13.04 -2.35 2.59
C ASN A 131 13.47 -3.49 3.52
N ASP A 132 13.17 -4.73 3.14
CA ASP A 132 13.54 -5.92 3.87
C ASP A 132 13.77 -7.06 2.87
N ALA A 133 15.03 -7.23 2.46
CA ALA A 133 15.43 -8.24 1.49
C ALA A 133 15.08 -9.67 1.95
N LYS A 134 15.07 -9.94 3.27
CA LYS A 134 14.73 -11.28 3.80
C LYS A 134 13.27 -11.62 3.58
N LYS A 135 12.40 -10.62 3.50
CA LYS A 135 10.98 -10.75 3.20
C LYS A 135 10.65 -10.50 1.73
N GLY A 136 11.66 -10.27 0.89
CA GLY A 136 11.48 -9.94 -0.53
C GLY A 136 10.88 -8.54 -0.75
N PHE A 137 10.99 -7.63 0.23
CA PHE A 137 10.51 -6.27 0.09
C PHE A 137 11.64 -5.34 -0.34
N SER A 138 11.43 -4.63 -1.43
CA SER A 138 12.33 -3.57 -1.90
C SER A 138 11.54 -2.30 -2.05
N ASN A 139 11.97 -1.22 -1.42
CA ASN A 139 11.34 0.08 -1.57
C ASN A 139 11.84 0.87 -2.79
N SER A 140 12.93 0.40 -3.41
CA SER A 140 13.56 1.06 -4.52
C SER A 140 14.03 0.07 -5.58
N LYS A 141 14.07 0.51 -6.83
CA LYS A 141 14.62 -0.23 -7.97
C LYS A 141 15.21 0.74 -8.98
N GLN A 142 16.18 0.25 -9.76
CA GLN A 142 16.82 1.05 -10.79
C GLN A 142 16.11 0.89 -12.13
N PHE A 143 15.99 1.99 -12.88
CA PHE A 143 15.52 1.99 -14.25
C PHE A 143 16.12 3.17 -15.01
N ASN A 144 16.68 2.90 -16.19
CA ASN A 144 17.21 3.91 -17.12
C ASN A 144 18.18 4.93 -16.48
N GLY A 145 19.08 4.47 -15.60
CA GLY A 145 20.05 5.34 -14.92
C GLY A 145 19.51 6.11 -13.71
N TYR A 146 18.27 5.84 -13.29
CA TYR A 146 17.67 6.42 -12.10
C TYR A 146 17.38 5.36 -11.04
N LEU A 147 17.44 5.75 -9.78
CA LEU A 147 16.91 5.01 -8.64
C LEU A 147 15.51 5.55 -8.33
N ILE A 148 14.50 4.68 -8.48
CA ILE A 148 13.10 4.99 -8.24
C ILE A 148 12.73 4.40 -6.89
N SER A 149 12.30 5.24 -5.96
CA SER A 149 11.96 4.84 -4.59
C SER A 149 10.52 5.21 -4.25
N LEU A 150 9.79 4.27 -3.65
CA LEU A 150 8.48 4.53 -3.05
C LEU A 150 8.69 5.14 -1.66
N VAL A 151 8.32 6.41 -1.52
CA VAL A 151 8.54 7.18 -0.28
C VAL A 151 7.27 7.21 0.56
N GLU A 152 6.12 7.39 -0.08
CA GLU A 152 4.86 7.55 0.61
C GLU A 152 3.71 6.96 -0.19
N VAL A 153 2.71 6.46 0.54
CA VAL A 153 1.43 6.02 0.00
C VAL A 153 0.35 6.72 0.83
N SER A 154 -0.62 7.32 0.16
CA SER A 154 -1.78 7.98 0.75
C SER A 154 -3.04 7.42 0.10
N PRO A 155 -4.19 7.35 0.80
CA PRO A 155 -4.37 7.70 2.21
C PRO A 155 -3.76 6.64 3.15
N LYS A 156 -3.69 6.97 4.46
CA LYS A 156 -3.44 5.97 5.51
C LYS A 156 -4.72 5.15 5.74
N THR A 157 -4.56 3.87 6.07
CA THR A 157 -5.65 2.98 6.46
C THR A 157 -6.27 3.44 7.79
N THR A 158 -7.54 3.07 7.99
CA THR A 158 -8.26 3.21 9.27
C THR A 158 -8.95 1.89 9.59
N SER A 159 -9.34 1.64 10.84
CA SER A 159 -10.09 0.42 11.18
C SER A 159 -11.39 0.27 10.38
N ALA A 160 -11.97 1.39 9.92
CA ALA A 160 -13.21 1.39 9.12
C ALA A 160 -12.96 1.28 7.60
N LYS A 161 -11.79 1.69 7.10
CA LYS A 161 -11.46 1.68 5.67
C LYS A 161 -10.19 0.87 5.43
N ASN A 162 -10.40 -0.36 4.98
CA ASN A 162 -9.36 -1.31 4.63
C ASN A 162 -8.89 -1.13 3.18
N PHE A 163 -7.94 -1.96 2.75
CA PHE A 163 -7.38 -1.95 1.40
C PHE A 163 -8.44 -1.94 0.29
N GLU A 164 -9.46 -2.77 0.40
CA GLU A 164 -10.54 -2.91 -0.59
C GLU A 164 -11.35 -1.62 -0.75
N ALA A 165 -11.68 -0.96 0.35
CA ALA A 165 -12.41 0.31 0.34
C ALA A 165 -11.59 1.49 -0.22
N LEU A 166 -10.27 1.32 -0.39
CA LEU A 166 -9.34 2.35 -0.83
C LEU A 166 -8.82 2.13 -2.25
N LYS A 167 -9.21 1.04 -2.92
CA LYS A 167 -8.87 0.80 -4.33
C LYS A 167 -9.27 1.99 -5.20
N LEU A 168 -8.40 2.35 -6.12
CA LEU A 168 -8.52 3.51 -7.04
C LEU A 168 -8.43 4.88 -6.35
N HIS A 169 -8.27 4.94 -5.04
CA HIS A 169 -8.15 6.18 -4.27
C HIS A 169 -6.74 6.40 -3.73
N TYR A 170 -5.78 5.56 -4.12
CA TYR A 170 -4.41 5.72 -3.71
C TYR A 170 -3.71 6.86 -4.47
N LYS A 171 -2.78 7.51 -3.77
CA LYS A 171 -1.81 8.45 -4.29
C LYS A 171 -0.45 8.08 -3.73
N ILE A 172 0.55 7.95 -4.59
CA ILE A 172 1.92 7.64 -4.18
C ILE A 172 2.84 8.85 -4.35
N LYS A 173 3.89 8.88 -3.52
CA LYS A 173 5.04 9.76 -3.70
C LYS A 173 6.24 8.91 -4.08
N LEU A 174 6.81 9.18 -5.26
CA LEU A 174 8.05 8.57 -5.71
C LEU A 174 9.19 9.58 -5.60
N GLN A 175 10.37 9.09 -5.23
CA GLN A 175 11.62 9.81 -5.39
C GLN A 175 12.36 9.23 -6.59
N ILE A 176 12.80 10.12 -7.49
CA ILE A 176 13.59 9.81 -8.67
C ILE A 176 14.96 10.43 -8.47
N GLU A 177 15.98 9.61 -8.30
CA GLU A 177 17.36 10.06 -8.06
C GLU A 177 18.26 9.58 -9.20
N LYS A 178 19.13 10.46 -9.72
CA LYS A 178 20.05 10.08 -10.79
C LYS A 178 21.22 9.29 -10.20
N ILE A 179 21.46 8.10 -10.70
CA ILE A 179 22.55 7.25 -10.21
C ILE A 179 23.89 7.85 -10.61
N GLY A 180 24.79 8.02 -9.64
CA GLY A 180 26.13 8.56 -9.89
C GLY A 180 26.20 10.10 -9.91
N ALA A 181 25.12 10.79 -9.54
CA ALA A 181 25.18 12.20 -9.20
C ALA A 181 25.86 12.36 -7.83
N LYS A 182 27.09 12.88 -7.82
CA LYS A 182 27.84 13.28 -6.62
C LYS A 182 28.51 14.61 -6.86
#